data_AF-A0A3E1P7I1-F1
#
_entry.id   AF-A0A3E1P7I1-F1
#
_cell.length_a   1.000
_cell.length_b   1.000
_cell.length_c   1.000
_cell.angle_alpha   90.00
_cell.angle_beta   90.00
_cell.angle_gamma   90.00
#
_symmetry.space_group_name_H-M   'P 1'
#
loop_
_entity.id
_entity.type
_entity.pdbx_description
1 polymer ?
#
loop_
_entity_poly.entity_id
_entity_poly.type
_entity_poly.pdbx_seq_one_letter_code
_entity_poly.pdbx_strand_id
1 'polypeptide(L)'
;MKYINAGLFFLILAACSQKADTRSMEIIIDRAGDNIEEAYKVVQKYPFIKLYPLSSEKDTTAVDKKLFSLNIGDTATIEGNYYKIIADTGNYTYRAQYILLDAAVLTHAHIDSLRTLIQQQYAAGKSFEELNSKYNMDPNQKDGDTGPFTAGMMVQPFENAVAKHKQGEIFTVDVPDKKWYFVVKKTYADVGEKIRIVLGFKK
;
A
#
# COMPACT_ATOMS: atom_id res chain seq x y z
N MET A 1 -70.60 -20.71 35.07
CA MET A 1 -70.42 -19.34 34.52
C MET A 1 -69.00 -18.91 34.87
N LYS A 2 -68.09 -18.76 33.88
CA LYS A 2 -67.72 -17.45 33.27
C LYS A 2 -66.91 -16.59 34.28
N TYR A 3 -65.67 -16.11 34.12
CA TYR A 3 -64.71 -15.85 33.05
C TYR A 3 -63.30 -15.72 33.71
N ILE A 4 -62.22 -16.26 33.16
CA ILE A 4 -61.17 -15.55 32.39
C ILE A 4 -60.63 -14.27 33.05
N ASN A 5 -59.36 -14.30 33.44
CA ASN A 5 -58.40 -13.20 33.25
C ASN A 5 -56.97 -13.77 33.27
N ALA A 6 -56.54 -14.24 32.10
CA ALA A 6 -55.14 -14.42 31.76
C ALA A 6 -54.77 -13.29 30.79
N GLY A 7 -53.74 -12.52 31.13
CA GLY A 7 -53.20 -11.44 30.31
C GLY A 7 -52.34 -10.55 31.22
N LEU A 8 -51.13 -10.16 30.90
CA LEU A 8 -50.46 -10.08 29.61
C LEU A 8 -48.97 -9.89 29.94
N PHE A 9 -48.15 -10.94 29.85
CA PHE A 9 -46.69 -10.80 29.99
C PHE A 9 -46.11 -10.54 28.60
N PHE A 10 -46.13 -9.28 28.17
CA PHE A 10 -45.62 -8.88 26.86
C PHE A 10 -44.11 -8.60 26.94
N LEU A 11 -43.35 -9.52 26.34
CA LEU A 11 -42.09 -9.32 25.61
C LEU A 11 -41.11 -8.24 26.10
N ILE A 12 -40.03 -8.71 26.75
CA ILE A 12 -38.70 -8.07 26.65
C ILE A 12 -37.71 -9.14 26.16
N LEU A 13 -37.71 -9.43 24.85
CA LEU A 13 -36.75 -10.38 24.25
C LEU A 13 -36.20 -9.95 22.88
N ALA A 14 -36.15 -8.65 22.58
CA ALA A 14 -35.65 -8.16 21.29
C ALA A 14 -34.17 -7.74 21.27
N ALA A 15 -33.52 -7.48 22.42
CA ALA A 15 -32.18 -6.88 22.43
C ALA A 15 -31.00 -7.87 22.28
N CYS A 16 -31.21 -9.17 22.55
CA CYS A 16 -30.10 -10.13 22.59
C CYS A 16 -29.79 -10.79 21.24
N SER A 17 -30.74 -10.78 20.28
CA SER A 17 -30.57 -11.42 18.97
C SER A 17 -29.73 -10.60 17.99
N GLN A 18 -29.94 -9.28 17.93
CA GLN A 18 -29.20 -8.41 16.99
C GLN A 18 -27.70 -8.37 17.30
N LYS A 19 -27.34 -8.31 18.59
CA LYS A 19 -25.94 -8.22 19.03
C LYS A 19 -25.12 -9.49 18.72
N ALA A 20 -25.76 -10.66 18.71
CA ALA A 20 -25.11 -11.93 18.36
C ALA A 20 -24.90 -12.08 16.84
N ASP A 21 -25.81 -11.56 16.04
CA ASP A 21 -25.74 -11.55 14.58
C ASP A 21 -24.59 -10.65 14.09
N THR A 22 -24.53 -9.41 14.57
CA THR A 22 -23.47 -8.45 14.23
C THR A 22 -22.07 -8.96 14.57
N ARG A 23 -21.88 -9.58 15.74
CA ARG A 23 -20.57 -10.12 16.15
C ARG A 23 -20.11 -11.26 15.24
N SER A 24 -21.04 -12.05 14.73
CA SER A 24 -20.74 -13.12 13.78
C SER A 24 -20.30 -12.54 12.43
N MET A 25 -20.90 -11.42 12.00
CA MET A 25 -20.52 -10.69 10.78
C MET A 25 -19.13 -10.05 10.90
N GLU A 26 -18.78 -9.47 12.06
CA GLU A 26 -17.43 -8.93 12.34
C GLU A 26 -16.37 -10.02 12.18
N ILE A 27 -16.60 -11.19 12.78
CA ILE A 27 -15.68 -12.34 12.69
C ILE A 27 -15.45 -12.77 11.23
N ILE A 28 -16.48 -12.67 10.37
CA ILE A 28 -16.34 -13.00 8.95
C ILE A 28 -15.37 -12.03 8.25
N ILE A 29 -15.53 -10.72 8.48
CA ILE A 29 -14.64 -9.70 7.92
C ILE A 29 -13.23 -9.81 8.50
N ASP A 30 -13.09 -9.98 9.81
CA ASP A 30 -11.78 -10.03 10.49
C ASP A 30 -10.91 -11.19 9.95
N ARG A 31 -11.56 -12.30 9.59
CA ARG A 31 -10.93 -13.50 9.03
C ARG A 31 -10.72 -13.46 7.51
N ALA A 32 -11.30 -12.49 6.80
CA ALA A 32 -10.94 -12.26 5.41
C ALA A 32 -9.45 -11.89 5.40
N GLY A 33 -8.56 -12.61 4.72
CA GLY A 33 -7.17 -12.20 4.68
C GLY A 33 -6.99 -10.85 4.00
N ASP A 34 -5.76 -10.34 4.04
CA ASP A 34 -5.45 -8.96 3.63
C ASP A 34 -4.99 -8.91 2.17
N ASN A 35 -5.74 -9.59 1.29
CA ASN A 35 -5.52 -9.57 -0.15
C ASN A 35 -6.84 -9.53 -0.93
N ILE A 36 -6.75 -8.99 -2.14
CA ILE A 36 -7.90 -8.68 -2.99
C ILE A 36 -8.65 -9.96 -3.41
N GLU A 37 -7.94 -11.06 -3.68
CA GLU A 37 -8.55 -12.32 -4.12
C GLU A 37 -9.44 -12.93 -3.03
N GLU A 38 -8.95 -12.94 -1.79
CA GLU A 38 -9.73 -13.42 -0.65
C GLU A 38 -10.92 -12.51 -0.34
N ALA A 39 -10.74 -11.19 -0.45
CA ALA A 39 -11.83 -10.25 -0.25
C ALA A 39 -12.97 -10.45 -1.28
N TYR A 40 -12.64 -10.76 -2.54
CA TYR A 40 -13.64 -11.16 -3.53
C TYR A 40 -14.38 -12.45 -3.15
N LYS A 41 -13.66 -13.48 -2.68
CA LYS A 41 -14.28 -14.73 -2.20
C LYS A 41 -15.25 -14.47 -1.05
N VAL A 42 -14.92 -13.56 -0.13
CA VAL A 42 -15.79 -13.17 0.99
C VAL A 42 -17.06 -12.51 0.51
N VAL A 43 -16.99 -11.52 -0.39
CA VAL A 43 -18.17 -10.85 -0.93
C VAL A 43 -19.06 -11.80 -1.74
N GLN A 44 -18.48 -12.74 -2.49
CA GLN A 44 -19.24 -13.76 -3.20
C GLN A 44 -20.02 -14.69 -2.25
N LYS A 45 -19.39 -15.06 -1.13
CA LYS A 45 -20.00 -15.96 -0.13
C LYS A 45 -21.01 -15.25 0.76
N TYR A 46 -20.80 -13.97 1.06
CA TYR A 46 -21.60 -13.19 2.00
C TYR A 46 -22.08 -11.88 1.36
N PRO A 47 -23.20 -11.90 0.61
CA PRO A 47 -23.66 -10.75 -0.19
C PRO A 47 -23.98 -9.46 0.59
N PHE A 48 -24.14 -9.55 1.92
CA PHE A 48 -24.34 -8.39 2.80
C PHE A 48 -23.04 -7.62 3.06
N ILE A 49 -21.88 -8.26 2.87
CA ILE A 49 -20.56 -7.62 2.89
C ILE A 49 -20.32 -7.03 1.51
N LYS A 50 -19.85 -5.78 1.47
CA LYS A 50 -19.50 -5.07 0.24
C LYS A 50 -18.00 -4.81 0.20
N LEU A 51 -17.45 -4.80 -1.00
CA LEU A 51 -16.08 -4.39 -1.28
C LEU A 51 -16.12 -3.02 -1.96
N TYR A 52 -15.43 -2.06 -1.36
CA TYR A 52 -15.38 -0.67 -1.80
C TYR A 52 -13.96 -0.36 -2.30
N PRO A 53 -13.78 -0.05 -3.59
CA PRO A 53 -12.56 0.56 -4.09
C PRO A 53 -12.66 2.08 -3.90
N LEU A 54 -11.95 2.61 -2.90
CA LEU A 54 -11.93 4.05 -2.59
C LEU A 54 -10.73 4.71 -3.27
N SER A 55 -10.95 5.78 -4.02
CA SER A 55 -9.93 6.64 -4.62
C SER A 55 -9.52 7.76 -3.67
N SER A 56 -8.22 7.95 -3.47
CA SER A 56 -7.72 9.07 -2.66
C SER A 56 -7.99 10.44 -3.26
N GLU A 57 -8.30 10.51 -4.56
CA GLU A 57 -8.60 11.78 -5.24
C GLU A 57 -10.09 12.09 -5.24
N LYS A 58 -10.94 11.07 -5.37
CA LYS A 58 -12.39 11.22 -5.53
C LYS A 58 -13.13 11.07 -4.21
N ASP A 59 -12.73 10.13 -3.36
CA ASP A 59 -13.39 9.78 -2.11
C ASP A 59 -12.76 10.56 -0.95
N THR A 60 -13.36 11.72 -0.65
CA THR A 60 -12.77 12.75 0.23
C THR A 60 -13.61 13.06 1.48
N THR A 61 -14.62 12.23 1.77
CA THR A 61 -15.47 12.41 2.95
C THR A 61 -14.69 12.20 4.24
N ALA A 62 -15.27 12.58 5.39
CA ALA A 62 -14.63 12.35 6.69
C ALA A 62 -14.41 10.86 6.98
N VAL A 63 -15.33 10.00 6.52
CA VAL A 63 -15.22 8.54 6.62
C VAL A 63 -14.05 8.06 5.76
N ASP A 64 -13.95 8.49 4.50
CA ASP A 64 -12.89 8.07 3.58
C ASP A 64 -11.51 8.45 4.12
N LYS A 65 -11.35 9.69 4.57
CA LYS A 65 -10.08 10.17 5.17
C LYS A 65 -9.66 9.33 6.37
N LYS A 66 -10.63 8.95 7.22
CA LYS A 66 -10.37 8.06 8.36
C LYS A 66 -9.97 6.67 7.88
N LEU A 67 -10.67 6.11 6.89
CA LEU A 67 -10.32 4.82 6.29
C LEU A 67 -8.93 4.85 5.65
N PHE A 68 -8.51 5.95 5.01
CA PHE A 68 -7.16 6.14 4.44
C PHE A 68 -6.04 6.29 5.49
N SER A 69 -6.37 6.67 6.73
CA SER A 69 -5.39 6.77 7.82
C SER A 69 -5.06 5.44 8.52
N LEU A 70 -5.85 4.39 8.27
CA LEU A 70 -5.66 3.07 8.87
C LEU A 70 -4.60 2.25 8.11
N ASN A 71 -4.02 1.25 8.77
CA ASN A 71 -3.10 0.30 8.14
C ASN A 71 -3.87 -0.84 7.47
N ILE A 72 -3.20 -1.56 6.56
CA ILE A 72 -3.74 -2.80 6.01
C ILE A 72 -3.96 -3.81 7.15
N GLY A 73 -5.10 -4.48 7.14
CA GLY A 73 -5.53 -5.41 8.19
C GLY A 73 -6.34 -4.76 9.31
N ASP A 74 -6.26 -3.44 9.50
CA ASP A 74 -7.00 -2.73 10.54
C ASP A 74 -8.51 -2.81 10.29
N THR A 75 -9.28 -2.84 11.38
CA THR A 75 -10.73 -2.74 11.37
C THR A 75 -11.23 -1.52 12.14
N ALA A 76 -12.38 -0.99 11.73
CA ALA A 76 -12.97 0.17 12.36
C ALA A 76 -14.50 0.20 12.24
N THR A 77 -15.17 0.65 13.30
CA THR A 77 -16.59 1.07 13.21
C THR A 77 -16.67 2.57 13.01
N ILE A 78 -17.30 3.02 11.93
CA ILE A 78 -17.46 4.44 11.58
C ILE A 78 -18.91 4.63 11.11
N GLU A 79 -19.63 5.57 11.72
CA GLU A 79 -21.02 5.93 11.35
C GLU A 79 -21.98 4.72 11.22
N GLY A 80 -21.85 3.74 12.12
CA GLY A 80 -22.71 2.55 12.11
C GLY A 80 -22.36 1.53 11.02
N ASN A 81 -21.18 1.62 10.40
CA ASN A 81 -20.65 0.60 9.49
C ASN A 81 -19.36 0.03 10.06
N TYR A 82 -19.16 -1.28 9.88
CA TYR A 82 -17.92 -1.97 10.24
C TYR A 82 -17.09 -2.18 8.99
N TYR A 83 -15.81 -1.81 9.04
CA TYR A 83 -14.89 -1.85 7.91
C TYR A 83 -13.63 -2.64 8.26
N LYS A 84 -13.01 -3.23 7.23
CA LYS A 84 -11.64 -3.74 7.26
C LYS A 84 -10.85 -3.25 6.06
N ILE A 85 -9.63 -2.79 6.30
CA ILE A 85 -8.70 -2.38 5.24
C ILE A 85 -8.02 -3.63 4.67
N ILE A 86 -8.19 -3.88 3.38
CA ILE A 86 -7.70 -5.10 2.72
C ILE A 86 -6.37 -4.88 2.03
N ALA A 87 -6.31 -3.86 1.17
CA ALA A 87 -5.15 -3.63 0.33
C ALA A 87 -5.12 -2.19 -0.16
N ASP A 88 -3.92 -1.73 -0.51
CA ASP A 88 -3.72 -0.52 -1.29
C ASP A 88 -3.21 -0.91 -2.68
N THR A 89 -3.85 -0.36 -3.71
CA THR A 89 -3.43 -0.43 -5.11
C THR A 89 -3.46 0.99 -5.70
N GLY A 90 -3.23 1.13 -6.99
CA GLY A 90 -3.27 2.42 -7.66
C GLY A 90 -2.46 2.44 -8.95
N ASN A 91 -2.78 3.40 -9.80
CA ASN A 91 -1.99 3.69 -10.99
C ASN A 91 -1.03 4.83 -10.68
N TYR A 92 0.05 4.49 -9.98
CA TYR A 92 1.09 5.46 -9.67
C TYR A 92 2.07 5.59 -10.82
N THR A 93 2.36 6.83 -11.15
CA THR A 93 3.53 7.22 -11.92
C THR A 93 4.62 7.62 -10.96
N TYR A 94 5.73 6.91 -11.04
CA TYR A 94 6.96 7.16 -10.30
C TYR A 94 7.97 7.88 -11.20
N ARG A 95 8.95 8.54 -10.58
CA ARG A 95 10.17 8.98 -11.26
C ARG A 95 11.32 8.99 -10.27
N ALA A 96 12.46 8.49 -10.73
CA ALA A 96 13.67 8.39 -9.94
C ALA A 96 14.88 8.79 -10.78
N GLN A 97 15.97 9.08 -10.09
CA GLN A 97 17.30 9.03 -10.67
C GLN A 97 18.07 7.88 -10.05
N TYR A 98 18.97 7.26 -10.80
CA TYR A 98 19.82 6.20 -10.31
C TYR A 98 21.28 6.38 -10.73
N ILE A 99 22.15 5.70 -10.00
CA ILE A 99 23.55 5.48 -10.33
C ILE A 99 23.74 3.97 -10.42
N LEU A 100 24.05 3.46 -11.61
CA LEU A 100 24.32 2.03 -11.81
C LEU A 100 25.78 1.73 -11.46
N LEU A 101 25.99 0.69 -10.65
CA LEU A 101 27.27 0.05 -10.40
C LEU A 101 27.19 -1.38 -10.96
N ASP A 102 28.05 -1.70 -11.92
CA ASP A 102 27.99 -2.96 -12.67
C ASP A 102 28.92 -4.03 -12.07
N ALA A 103 28.35 -5.12 -11.56
CA ALA A 103 29.10 -6.25 -11.01
C ALA A 103 29.72 -7.16 -12.09
N ALA A 104 29.54 -6.85 -13.38
CA ALA A 104 30.38 -7.40 -14.44
C ALA A 104 31.79 -6.80 -14.45
N VAL A 105 31.95 -5.60 -13.87
CA VAL A 105 33.21 -4.84 -13.84
C VAL A 105 33.77 -4.73 -12.42
N LEU A 106 32.90 -4.55 -11.43
CA LEU A 106 33.27 -4.35 -10.03
C LEU A 106 33.01 -5.59 -9.17
N THR A 107 33.80 -5.74 -8.10
CA THR A 107 33.51 -6.72 -7.04
C THR A 107 32.41 -6.21 -6.13
N HIS A 108 31.68 -7.10 -5.45
CA HIS A 108 30.68 -6.71 -4.45
C HIS A 108 31.24 -5.79 -3.38
N ALA A 109 32.43 -6.08 -2.85
CA ALA A 109 33.09 -5.23 -1.86
C ALA A 109 33.35 -3.79 -2.36
N HIS A 110 33.72 -3.63 -3.64
CA HIS A 110 33.86 -2.31 -4.24
C HIS A 110 32.51 -1.63 -4.43
N ILE A 111 31.47 -2.35 -4.86
CA ILE A 111 30.11 -1.83 -5.00
C ILE A 111 29.60 -1.29 -3.66
N ASP A 112 29.75 -2.06 -2.57
CA ASP A 112 29.31 -1.66 -1.24
C ASP A 112 30.06 -0.43 -0.74
N SER A 113 31.38 -0.37 -1.01
CA SER A 113 32.21 0.79 -0.69
C SER A 113 31.77 2.04 -1.46
N LEU A 114 31.49 1.91 -2.77
CA LEU A 114 31.02 3.01 -3.60
C LEU A 114 29.63 3.50 -3.18
N ARG A 115 28.70 2.60 -2.86
CA ARG A 115 27.36 2.97 -2.37
C ARG A 115 27.44 3.78 -1.07
N THR A 116 28.24 3.30 -0.12
CA THR A 116 28.50 4.00 1.14
C THR A 116 29.07 5.38 0.87
N LEU A 117 30.08 5.47 -0.01
CA LEU A 117 30.73 6.72 -0.37
C LEU A 117 29.77 7.71 -1.06
N ILE A 118 28.91 7.24 -1.96
CA ILE A 118 27.92 8.06 -2.67
C ILE A 118 26.91 8.64 -1.67
N GLN A 119 26.36 7.81 -0.79
CA GLN A 119 25.40 8.26 0.23
C GLN A 119 26.03 9.28 1.20
N GLN A 120 27.27 9.05 1.63
CA GLN A 120 28.00 10.00 2.47
C GLN A 120 28.23 11.35 1.75
N GLN A 121 28.61 11.33 0.48
CA GLN A 121 28.80 12.57 -0.28
C GLN A 121 27.49 13.32 -0.52
N TYR A 122 26.39 12.61 -0.76
CA TYR A 122 25.06 13.21 -0.85
C TYR A 122 24.65 13.86 0.47
N ALA A 123 24.84 13.16 1.59
CA ALA A 123 24.59 13.69 2.94
C ALA A 123 25.46 14.92 3.27
N ALA A 124 26.66 15.01 2.68
CA ALA A 124 27.54 16.17 2.78
C ALA A 124 27.17 17.34 1.84
N GLY A 125 26.06 17.23 1.09
CA GLY A 125 25.51 18.31 0.28
C GLY A 125 25.86 18.27 -1.21
N LYS A 126 26.55 17.22 -1.70
CA LYS A 126 26.73 17.06 -3.16
C LYS A 126 25.40 16.76 -3.84
N SER A 127 25.21 17.28 -5.04
CA SER A 127 23.99 16.99 -5.80
C SER A 127 24.00 15.54 -6.28
N PHE A 128 22.81 14.98 -6.53
CA PHE A 128 22.73 13.62 -7.04
C PHE A 128 23.24 13.55 -8.49
N GLU A 129 23.06 14.63 -9.23
CA GLU A 129 23.52 14.83 -10.59
C GLU A 129 25.05 14.78 -10.67
N GLU A 130 25.76 15.46 -9.75
CA GLU A 130 27.23 15.41 -9.64
C GLU A 130 27.74 13.99 -9.34
N LEU A 131 27.06 13.30 -8.43
CA LEU A 131 27.41 11.92 -8.06
C LEU A 131 27.14 10.97 -9.22
N ASN A 132 26.02 11.13 -9.91
CA ASN A 132 25.68 10.35 -11.08
C ASN A 132 26.69 10.53 -12.20
N SER A 133 27.04 11.77 -12.57
CA SER A 133 28.06 12.04 -13.59
C SER A 133 29.42 11.40 -13.26
N LYS A 134 29.72 11.22 -11.98
CA LYS A 134 31.00 10.64 -11.53
C LYS A 134 31.01 9.12 -11.47
N TYR A 135 29.94 8.51 -10.97
CA TYR A 135 29.95 7.08 -10.61
C TYR A 135 29.05 6.20 -11.47
N ASN A 136 28.15 6.78 -12.28
CA ASN A 136 27.20 6.00 -13.04
C ASN A 136 27.91 5.23 -14.16
N MET A 137 27.73 3.91 -14.15
CA MET A 137 28.30 2.99 -15.13
C MET A 137 27.34 2.67 -16.27
N ASP A 138 26.12 3.23 -16.27
CA ASP A 138 25.16 2.99 -17.35
C ASP A 138 25.66 3.60 -18.68
N PRO A 139 25.86 2.79 -19.74
CA PRO A 139 26.27 3.31 -21.04
C PRO A 139 25.14 4.06 -21.77
N ASN A 140 23.88 3.71 -21.49
CA ASN A 140 22.70 4.15 -22.23
C ASN A 140 22.03 5.36 -21.58
N GLN A 141 22.02 5.45 -20.25
CA GLN A 141 21.35 6.53 -19.52
C GLN A 141 22.34 7.32 -18.65
N LYS A 142 22.95 8.36 -19.24
CA LYS A 142 24.04 9.10 -18.60
C LYS A 142 23.63 9.98 -17.43
N ASP A 143 22.42 10.52 -17.44
CA ASP A 143 21.87 11.32 -16.33
C ASP A 143 21.19 10.47 -15.24
N GLY A 144 21.04 9.15 -15.48
CA GLY A 144 20.37 8.23 -14.57
C GLY A 144 18.88 8.50 -14.38
N ASP A 145 18.25 9.41 -15.11
CA ASP A 145 16.83 9.71 -14.98
C ASP A 145 15.98 8.61 -15.63
N THR A 146 15.03 8.07 -14.87
CA THR A 146 14.12 7.04 -15.38
C THR A 146 13.05 7.60 -16.31
N GLY A 147 12.83 8.92 -16.29
CA GLY A 147 11.57 9.49 -16.72
C GLY A 147 10.38 8.98 -15.89
N PRO A 148 9.15 9.38 -16.23
CA PRO A 148 7.95 8.84 -15.61
C PRO A 148 7.78 7.35 -15.95
N PHE A 149 7.50 6.52 -14.94
CA PHE A 149 7.24 5.09 -15.14
C PHE A 149 6.14 4.56 -14.21
N THR A 150 5.45 3.51 -14.66
CA THR A 150 4.44 2.77 -13.89
C THR A 150 4.85 1.30 -13.74
N ALA A 151 4.06 0.50 -13.02
CA ALA A 151 4.36 -0.92 -12.81
C ALA A 151 4.51 -1.69 -14.13
N GLY A 152 5.55 -2.52 -14.22
CA GLY A 152 5.92 -3.31 -15.40
C GLY A 152 6.83 -2.61 -16.41
N MET A 153 7.20 -1.35 -16.19
CA MET A 153 8.11 -0.60 -17.08
C MET A 153 9.59 -0.75 -16.70
N MET A 154 9.87 -1.01 -15.42
CA MET A 154 11.21 -1.23 -14.87
C MET A 154 11.33 -2.65 -14.32
N VAL A 155 12.54 -3.07 -13.98
CA VAL A 155 12.73 -4.37 -13.32
C VAL A 155 12.08 -4.38 -11.94
N GLN A 156 11.39 -5.46 -11.61
CA GLN A 156 10.52 -5.55 -10.43
C GLN A 156 11.19 -5.16 -9.10
N PRO A 157 12.47 -5.53 -8.80
CA PRO A 157 13.12 -5.08 -7.58
C PRO A 157 13.26 -3.54 -7.50
N PHE A 158 13.50 -2.89 -8.64
CA PHE A 158 13.63 -1.44 -8.73
C PHE A 158 12.28 -0.75 -8.52
N GLU A 159 11.23 -1.22 -9.21
CA GLU A 159 9.87 -0.69 -9.02
C GLU A 159 9.42 -0.79 -7.56
N ASN A 160 9.57 -1.99 -6.97
CA ASN A 160 9.18 -2.26 -5.60
C ASN A 160 9.94 -1.37 -4.61
N ALA A 161 11.22 -1.10 -4.87
CA ALA A 161 12.01 -0.21 -4.03
C ALA A 161 11.54 1.24 -4.15
N VAL A 162 11.34 1.76 -5.37
CA VAL A 162 10.87 3.14 -5.59
C VAL A 162 9.47 3.37 -4.99
N ALA A 163 8.58 2.39 -5.09
CA ALA A 163 7.24 2.46 -4.51
C ALA A 163 7.24 2.56 -2.97
N LYS A 164 8.26 2.04 -2.30
CA LYS A 164 8.37 2.03 -0.82
C LYS A 164 9.00 3.29 -0.22
N HIS A 165 9.73 4.06 -1.02
CA HIS A 165 10.45 5.24 -0.54
C HIS A 165 9.67 6.53 -0.84
N LYS A 166 9.97 7.59 -0.09
CA LYS A 166 9.36 8.91 -0.28
C LYS A 166 10.20 9.78 -1.21
N GLN A 167 9.58 10.83 -1.77
CA GLN A 167 10.31 11.83 -2.56
C GLN A 167 11.50 12.37 -1.76
N GLY A 168 12.66 12.47 -2.40
CA GLY A 168 13.90 12.97 -1.84
C GLY A 168 14.75 11.92 -1.12
N GLU A 169 14.20 10.75 -0.79
CA GLU A 169 14.95 9.67 -0.16
C GLU A 169 15.95 9.05 -1.14
N ILE A 170 17.11 8.66 -0.60
CA ILE A 170 18.17 7.94 -1.28
C ILE A 170 18.30 6.53 -0.69
N PHE A 171 18.36 5.51 -1.54
CA PHE A 171 18.38 4.11 -1.14
C PHE A 171 19.13 3.26 -2.15
N THR A 172 19.34 1.98 -1.84
CA THR A 172 20.04 1.03 -2.73
C THR A 172 19.10 -0.05 -3.23
N VAL A 173 19.32 -0.51 -4.46
CA VAL A 173 18.54 -1.59 -5.08
C VAL A 173 19.48 -2.60 -5.70
N ASP A 174 19.23 -3.88 -5.44
CA ASP A 174 20.00 -4.99 -5.99
C ASP A 174 19.18 -5.72 -7.04
N VAL A 175 19.80 -6.01 -8.18
CA VAL A 175 19.26 -6.87 -9.22
C VAL A 175 20.35 -7.89 -9.61
N PRO A 176 20.61 -8.89 -8.74
CA PRO A 176 21.76 -9.79 -8.87
C PRO A 176 21.77 -10.56 -10.20
N ASP A 177 20.61 -10.99 -10.68
CA ASP A 177 20.45 -11.74 -11.94
C ASP A 177 20.94 -10.94 -13.17
N LYS A 178 20.91 -9.61 -13.07
CA LYS A 178 21.40 -8.68 -14.10
C LYS A 178 22.78 -8.11 -13.78
N LYS A 179 23.35 -8.44 -12.61
CA LYS A 179 24.59 -7.84 -12.07
C LYS A 179 24.48 -6.33 -11.87
N TRP A 180 23.27 -5.80 -11.70
CA TRP A 180 23.03 -4.37 -11.53
C TRP A 180 22.82 -4.02 -10.07
N TYR A 181 23.56 -3.02 -9.63
CA TYR A 181 23.53 -2.55 -8.24
C TYR A 181 23.37 -1.03 -8.27
N PHE A 182 22.23 -0.54 -7.80
CA PHE A 182 21.89 0.87 -7.89
C PHE A 182 22.08 1.60 -6.57
N VAL A 183 22.41 2.89 -6.65
CA VAL A 183 22.00 3.92 -5.70
C VAL A 183 20.89 4.72 -6.37
N VAL A 184 19.75 4.90 -5.71
CA VAL A 184 18.55 5.50 -6.29
C VAL A 184 18.11 6.67 -5.43
N LYS A 185 17.72 7.78 -6.07
CA LYS A 185 17.02 8.91 -5.45
C LYS A 185 15.63 9.00 -6.05
N LYS A 186 14.60 8.99 -5.21
CA LYS A 186 13.24 9.25 -5.68
C LYS A 186 13.06 10.75 -5.92
N THR A 187 12.85 11.16 -7.17
CA THR A 187 12.94 12.58 -7.56
C THR A 187 11.59 13.29 -7.50
N TYR A 188 10.48 12.56 -7.60
CA TYR A 188 9.12 13.11 -7.57
C TYR A 188 8.23 12.40 -6.55
N ALA A 189 7.23 13.11 -6.05
CA ALA A 189 6.10 12.50 -5.36
C ALA A 189 5.33 11.61 -6.34
N ASP A 190 4.71 10.57 -5.80
CA ASP A 190 3.91 9.64 -6.60
C ASP A 190 2.73 10.40 -7.20
N VAL A 191 2.60 10.35 -8.52
CA VAL A 191 1.49 10.99 -9.23
C VAL A 191 0.49 9.91 -9.64
N GLY A 192 -0.74 10.03 -9.15
CA GLY A 192 -1.82 9.10 -9.42
C GLY A 192 -2.70 8.86 -8.20
N GLU A 193 -3.82 8.19 -8.41
CA GLU A 193 -4.76 7.90 -7.33
C GLU A 193 -4.38 6.61 -6.59
N LYS A 194 -4.32 6.71 -5.26
CA LYS A 194 -4.34 5.54 -4.39
C LYS A 194 -5.74 4.95 -4.43
N ILE A 195 -5.85 3.66 -4.73
CA ILE A 195 -7.08 2.92 -4.59
C ILE A 195 -6.98 2.04 -3.34
N ARG A 196 -7.74 2.38 -2.30
CA ARG A 196 -7.84 1.60 -1.07
C ARG A 196 -9.02 0.65 -1.15
N ILE A 197 -8.74 -0.64 -0.99
CA ILE A 197 -9.75 -1.69 -0.99
C ILE A 197 -10.22 -1.92 0.44
N VAL A 198 -11.52 -1.77 0.66
CA VAL A 198 -12.15 -1.89 1.98
C VAL A 198 -13.30 -2.89 1.90
N LEU A 199 -13.37 -3.84 2.84
CA LEU A 199 -14.60 -4.59 3.09
C LEU A 199 -15.45 -3.83 4.10
N GLY A 200 -16.77 -3.79 3.91
CA GLY A 200 -17.66 -3.21 4.90
C GLY A 200 -19.08 -3.77 4.89
N PHE A 201 -19.74 -3.67 6.04
CA PHE A 201 -21.17 -3.93 6.20
C PHE A 201 -21.79 -2.95 7.20
N LYS A 202 -23.11 -2.79 7.13
CA LYS A 202 -23.87 -1.96 8.07
C LYS A 202 -24.09 -2.69 9.40
N LYS A 203 -23.60 -2.09 10.48
CA LYS A 203 -23.62 -2.61 11.84
C LYS A 203 -24.95 -2.36 12.54
#